data_AF-A0A4Q3ADF7-F1
#
_entry.id   AF-A0A4Q3ADF7-F1
#
_cell.length_a   1.000
_cell.length_b   1.000
_cell.length_c   1.000
_cell.angle_alpha   90.00
_cell.angle_beta   90.00
_cell.angle_gamma   90.00
#
_symmetry.space_group_name_H-M   'P 1'
#
loop_
_entity.id
_entity.type
_entity.pdbx_description
1 polymer ?
#
loop_
_entity_poly.entity_id
_entity_poly.type
_entity_poly.pdbx_seq_one_letter_code
_entity_poly.pdbx_strand_id
1 'polypeptide(L)'
;MDVRTQTSQAAAPENRSPIPMGEFVALIASIMALTALGIDSMLPALPAIADQLGVSEPNHRQYVITAFMLGFAFAQLVHGPLADRFGRKPVIGVALAFYVVTNLIAASASSFELLLVARAASGAAVAAGRVVTVALVRDCFQGRAMARVMSLAFMTFMIVPVLAPAWGQLMVMIFGSWRLIFGGIGIVSALVLTWFLWRMPETLDPASVNRLDLREIWRGYRIMFRDRWAVGYTFATAAISGCFFAFIGSIQQIVYDVFKRPELLTVVFASIAGLMAASAFANSRLVMRFGMRFLSHLAIVVTTLLAAIHLAIILFYGETLWIFIVLQAPMMAAMGLA
;
A
#
# COMPACT_ATOMS: atom_id res chain seq x y z
N MET A 1 28.07 4.36 -48.52
CA MET A 1 27.73 5.64 -47.85
C MET A 1 26.84 5.26 -46.69
N ASP A 2 27.46 5.03 -45.53
CA ASP A 2 26.87 4.30 -44.40
C ASP A 2 25.86 5.15 -43.63
N VAL A 3 24.64 4.64 -43.56
CA VAL A 3 23.58 5.13 -42.67
C VAL A 3 23.95 4.68 -41.25
N ARG A 4 24.67 5.53 -40.51
CA ARG A 4 24.90 5.35 -39.07
C ARG A 4 23.57 5.46 -38.34
N THR A 5 23.07 4.31 -37.92
CA THR A 5 22.07 4.13 -36.87
C THR A 5 22.54 4.86 -35.61
N GLN A 6 22.03 6.07 -35.39
CA GLN A 6 22.13 6.73 -34.08
C GLN A 6 21.19 5.97 -33.13
N THR A 7 21.73 4.96 -32.47
CA THR A 7 21.15 4.43 -31.24
C THR A 7 21.15 5.58 -30.23
N SER A 8 19.97 6.16 -30.01
CA SER A 8 19.70 7.09 -28.90
C SER A 8 20.05 6.37 -27.60
N GLN A 9 21.27 6.58 -27.09
CA GLN A 9 21.66 6.15 -25.75
C GLN A 9 20.83 6.96 -24.77
N ALA A 10 19.78 6.36 -24.21
CA ALA A 10 19.10 6.91 -23.05
C ALA A 10 20.15 7.20 -21.98
N ALA A 11 20.29 8.47 -21.58
CA ALA A 11 21.28 8.89 -20.61
C ALA A 11 21.08 8.08 -19.31
N ALA A 12 22.17 7.49 -18.80
CA ALA A 12 22.11 6.79 -17.52
C ALA A 12 21.70 7.77 -16.42
N PRO A 13 20.78 7.40 -15.51
CA PRO A 13 20.34 8.28 -14.44
C PRO A 13 21.52 8.64 -13.55
N GLU A 14 21.75 9.95 -13.37
CA GLU A 14 22.96 10.49 -12.74
C GLU A 14 23.03 10.29 -11.20
N ASN A 15 22.16 9.47 -10.59
CA ASN A 15 22.00 9.38 -9.13
C ASN A 15 21.80 10.77 -8.48
N ARG A 16 21.05 11.64 -9.15
CA ARG A 16 20.80 13.01 -8.70
C ARG A 16 19.32 13.18 -8.40
N SER A 17 19.06 13.65 -7.19
CA SER A 17 17.72 14.06 -6.78
C SER A 17 17.39 15.41 -7.45
N PRO A 18 16.18 15.59 -8.00
CA PRO A 18 15.77 16.88 -8.57
C PRO A 18 15.60 17.99 -7.51
N ILE A 19 15.44 17.61 -6.24
CA ILE A 19 15.33 18.50 -5.08
C ILE A 19 16.27 18.00 -3.96
N PRO A 20 16.50 18.74 -2.85
CA PRO A 20 17.35 18.26 -1.76
C PRO A 20 16.94 16.85 -1.30
N MET A 21 17.92 15.96 -1.10
CA MET A 21 17.67 14.52 -0.89
C MET A 21 16.69 14.23 0.26
N GLY A 22 16.82 14.94 1.38
CA GLY A 22 15.90 14.79 2.51
C GLY A 22 14.47 15.19 2.17
N GLU A 23 14.32 16.26 1.39
CA GLU A 23 13.02 16.74 0.91
C GLU A 23 12.39 15.74 -0.06
N PHE A 24 13.18 15.19 -1.00
CA PHE A 24 12.73 14.16 -1.92
C PHE A 24 12.24 12.92 -1.19
N VAL A 25 13.04 12.38 -0.27
CA VAL A 25 12.65 11.20 0.52
C VAL A 25 11.37 11.47 1.32
N ALA A 26 11.26 12.63 1.96
CA ALA A 26 10.08 12.99 2.72
C ALA A 26 8.82 13.11 1.85
N LEU A 27 8.95 13.66 0.64
CA LEU A 27 7.86 13.78 -0.32
C LEU A 27 7.40 12.41 -0.84
N ILE A 28 8.35 11.57 -1.26
CA ILE A 28 8.08 10.18 -1.69
C ILE A 28 7.42 9.37 -0.57
N ALA A 29 7.96 9.46 0.65
CA ALA A 29 7.41 8.81 1.82
C ALA A 29 5.99 9.29 2.13
N SER A 30 5.72 10.60 2.00
CA SER A 30 4.40 11.19 2.22
C SER A 30 3.38 10.68 1.20
N ILE A 31 3.74 10.63 -0.10
CA ILE A 31 2.87 10.10 -1.15
C ILE A 31 2.53 8.62 -0.90
N MET A 32 3.52 7.82 -0.49
CA MET A 32 3.28 6.42 -0.15
C MET A 32 2.43 6.25 1.11
N ALA A 33 2.64 7.11 2.12
CA ALA A 33 1.88 7.13 3.36
C ALA A 33 0.38 7.40 3.15
N LEU A 34 0.01 8.21 2.14
CA LEU A 34 -1.39 8.51 1.82
C LEU A 34 -2.23 7.26 1.54
N THR A 35 -1.60 6.21 0.98
CA THR A 35 -2.29 4.93 0.73
C THR A 35 -2.62 4.24 2.04
N ALA A 36 -1.63 4.08 2.94
CA ALA A 36 -1.82 3.44 4.24
C ALA A 36 -2.80 4.23 5.12
N LEU A 37 -2.64 5.55 5.19
CA LEU A 37 -3.56 6.43 5.91
C LEU A 37 -4.99 6.28 5.37
N GLY A 38 -5.13 6.17 4.05
CA GLY A 38 -6.41 5.97 3.37
C GLY A 38 -7.05 4.59 3.57
N ILE A 39 -6.37 3.62 4.17
CA ILE A 39 -6.89 2.28 4.49
C ILE A 39 -7.17 2.19 6.00
N ASP A 40 -6.16 2.51 6.80
CA ASP A 40 -6.12 2.09 8.20
C ASP A 40 -6.77 3.10 9.14
N SER A 41 -6.85 4.38 8.75
CA SER A 41 -7.43 5.42 9.61
C SER A 41 -8.93 5.28 9.84
N MET A 42 -9.65 4.57 8.98
CA MET A 42 -11.10 4.41 9.13
C MET A 42 -11.50 3.20 9.97
N LEU A 43 -10.56 2.28 10.28
CA LEU A 43 -10.83 1.07 11.07
C LEU A 43 -11.62 1.36 12.37
N PRO A 44 -11.23 2.33 13.22
CA PRO A 44 -11.98 2.64 14.44
C PRO A 44 -13.38 3.22 14.15
N ALA A 45 -13.60 3.80 12.98
CA ALA A 45 -14.85 4.44 12.61
C ALA A 45 -15.84 3.53 11.86
N LEU A 46 -15.44 2.31 11.48
CA LEU A 46 -16.32 1.38 10.75
C LEU A 46 -17.65 1.10 11.46
N PRO A 47 -17.71 0.91 12.79
CA PRO A 47 -18.98 0.76 13.49
C PRO A 47 -19.87 2.00 13.35
N ALA A 48 -19.32 3.20 13.58
CA ALA A 48 -20.07 4.45 13.48
C ALA A 48 -20.55 4.76 12.06
N ILE A 49 -19.78 4.37 11.04
CA ILE A 49 -20.18 4.47 9.62
C ILE A 49 -21.39 3.57 9.36
N ALA A 50 -21.33 2.32 9.82
CA ALA A 50 -22.40 1.35 9.64
C ALA A 50 -23.70 1.82 10.30
N ASP A 51 -23.61 2.30 11.54
CA ASP A 51 -24.76 2.79 12.31
C ASP A 51 -25.40 4.03 11.66
N GLN A 52 -24.59 5.01 11.23
CA GLN A 52 -25.11 6.25 10.66
C GLN A 52 -25.63 6.13 9.23
N LEU A 53 -25.14 5.16 8.45
CA LEU A 53 -25.58 4.93 7.07
C LEU A 53 -26.60 3.78 6.96
N GLY A 54 -27.10 3.26 8.09
CA GLY A 54 -28.17 2.27 8.13
C GLY A 54 -27.78 0.90 7.59
N VAL A 55 -26.52 0.50 7.78
CA VAL A 55 -26.02 -0.80 7.31
C VAL A 55 -26.52 -1.90 8.25
N SER A 56 -27.44 -2.73 7.75
CA SER A 56 -28.12 -3.77 8.53
C SER A 56 -27.25 -5.00 8.85
N GLU A 57 -26.25 -5.29 8.01
CA GLU A 57 -25.44 -6.52 8.11
C GLU A 57 -24.02 -6.20 8.64
N PRO A 58 -23.58 -6.79 9.77
CA PRO A 58 -22.30 -6.45 10.40
C PRO A 58 -21.07 -6.62 9.50
N ASN A 59 -21.13 -7.58 8.56
CA ASN A 59 -20.02 -7.83 7.64
C ASN A 59 -19.93 -6.79 6.51
N HIS A 60 -21.04 -6.10 6.18
CA HIS A 60 -21.05 -5.12 5.10
C HIS A 60 -20.16 -3.91 5.37
N ARG A 61 -19.89 -3.56 6.63
CA ARG A 61 -18.96 -2.48 6.99
C ARG A 61 -17.56 -2.69 6.38
N GLN A 62 -17.14 -3.93 6.14
CA GLN A 62 -15.84 -4.24 5.52
C GLN A 62 -15.78 -3.84 4.04
N TYR A 63 -16.92 -3.70 3.35
CA TYR A 63 -16.96 -3.28 1.95
C TYR A 63 -16.34 -1.90 1.71
N VAL A 64 -16.30 -1.03 2.73
CA VAL A 64 -15.62 0.27 2.66
C VAL A 64 -14.12 0.11 2.36
N ILE A 65 -13.50 -0.93 2.93
CA ILE A 65 -12.09 -1.27 2.68
C ILE A 65 -11.97 -2.03 1.35
N THR A 66 -12.85 -3.01 1.12
CA THR A 66 -12.83 -3.82 -0.11
C THR A 66 -12.99 -2.96 -1.36
N ALA A 67 -13.94 -2.02 -1.38
CA ALA A 67 -14.16 -1.12 -2.51
C ALA A 67 -12.91 -0.29 -2.83
N PHE A 68 -12.26 0.25 -1.80
CA PHE A 68 -10.99 0.96 -1.96
C PHE A 68 -9.88 0.06 -2.52
N MET A 69 -9.73 -1.15 -1.97
CA MET A 69 -8.75 -2.12 -2.45
C MET A 69 -9.00 -2.56 -3.90
N LEU A 70 -10.25 -2.73 -4.30
CA LEU A 70 -10.61 -3.02 -5.69
C LEU A 70 -10.20 -1.87 -6.61
N GLY A 71 -10.59 -0.64 -6.29
CA GLY A 71 -10.19 0.53 -7.06
C GLY A 71 -8.67 0.66 -7.16
N PHE A 72 -7.97 0.47 -6.03
CA PHE A 72 -6.52 0.48 -5.97
C PHE A 72 -5.89 -0.60 -6.86
N ALA A 73 -6.36 -1.84 -6.77
CA ALA A 73 -5.80 -2.97 -7.52
C ALA A 73 -5.94 -2.78 -9.05
N PHE A 74 -7.14 -2.44 -9.54
CA PHE A 74 -7.35 -2.29 -10.99
C PHE A 74 -6.63 -1.08 -11.56
N ALA A 75 -6.58 0.02 -10.81
CA ALA A 75 -5.96 1.25 -11.27
C ALA A 75 -4.43 1.13 -11.41
N GLN A 76 -3.77 0.26 -10.64
CA GLN A 76 -2.31 0.05 -10.77
C GLN A 76 -1.89 -0.37 -12.17
N LEU A 77 -2.72 -1.13 -12.88
CA LEU A 77 -2.46 -1.58 -14.25
C LEU A 77 -2.44 -0.41 -15.24
N VAL A 78 -3.24 0.63 -14.98
CA VAL A 78 -3.43 1.76 -15.89
C VAL A 78 -2.40 2.87 -15.64
N HIS A 79 -2.04 3.11 -14.38
CA HIS A 79 -1.18 4.22 -14.01
C HIS A 79 0.25 4.14 -14.54
N GLY A 80 0.81 2.93 -14.72
CA GLY A 80 2.14 2.75 -15.31
C GLY A 80 2.23 3.28 -16.74
N PRO A 81 1.45 2.72 -17.69
CA PRO A 81 1.42 3.21 -19.06
C PRO A 81 1.04 4.70 -19.19
N LEU A 82 0.15 5.19 -18.33
CA LEU A 82 -0.19 6.61 -18.29
C LEU A 82 1.03 7.47 -17.91
N ALA A 83 1.80 7.08 -16.89
CA ALA A 83 2.98 7.82 -16.46
C ALA A 83 4.10 7.81 -17.51
N ASP A 84 4.27 6.69 -18.22
CA ASP A 84 5.25 6.60 -19.31
C ASP A 84 4.88 7.43 -20.53
N ARG A 85 3.58 7.70 -20.73
CA ARG A 85 3.10 8.58 -21.80
C ARG A 85 3.12 10.05 -21.42
N PHE A 86 2.49 10.38 -20.31
CA PHE A 86 2.15 11.76 -19.95
C PHE A 86 3.21 12.40 -19.07
N GLY A 87 4.16 11.62 -18.54
CA GLY A 87 5.12 12.10 -17.55
C GLY A 87 4.69 11.78 -16.13
N ARG A 88 5.65 11.86 -15.21
CA ARG A 88 5.48 11.36 -13.84
C ARG A 88 4.79 12.42 -12.99
N LYS A 89 5.14 13.70 -13.21
CA LYS A 89 4.55 14.84 -12.50
C LYS A 89 3.05 15.01 -12.78
N PRO A 90 2.55 15.09 -14.03
CA PRO A 90 1.13 15.31 -14.29
C PRO A 90 0.29 14.13 -13.84
N VAL A 91 0.77 12.88 -13.99
CA VAL A 91 0.01 11.71 -13.55
C VAL A 91 -0.13 11.67 -12.02
N ILE A 92 0.96 11.89 -11.27
CA ILE A 92 0.86 11.99 -9.80
C ILE A 92 -0.01 13.18 -9.39
N GLY A 93 0.15 14.33 -10.03
CA GLY A 93 -0.63 15.55 -9.73
C GLY A 93 -2.13 15.36 -9.93
N VAL A 94 -2.55 14.81 -11.09
CA VAL A 94 -3.96 14.51 -11.38
C VAL A 94 -4.51 13.47 -10.40
N ALA A 95 -3.74 12.41 -10.13
CA ALA A 95 -4.14 11.37 -9.21
C ALA A 95 -4.35 11.89 -7.79
N LEU A 96 -3.43 12.71 -7.26
CA LEU A 96 -3.56 13.32 -5.95
C LEU A 96 -4.72 14.33 -5.90
N ALA A 97 -4.93 15.13 -6.95
CA ALA A 97 -6.10 16.02 -7.04
C ALA A 97 -7.41 15.24 -7.03
N PHE A 98 -7.48 14.14 -7.79
CA PHE A 98 -8.64 13.26 -7.79
C PHE A 98 -8.84 12.62 -6.41
N TYR A 99 -7.76 12.21 -5.74
CA TYR A 99 -7.82 11.67 -4.38
C TYR A 99 -8.36 12.67 -3.35
N VAL A 100 -8.00 13.96 -3.46
CA VAL A 100 -8.60 15.03 -2.63
C VAL A 100 -10.11 15.08 -2.87
N VAL A 101 -10.53 15.17 -4.13
CA VAL A 101 -11.96 15.27 -4.49
C VAL A 101 -12.75 14.06 -4.00
N THR A 102 -12.26 12.84 -4.23
CA THR A 102 -12.96 11.62 -3.83
C THR A 102 -13.05 11.46 -2.31
N ASN A 103 -12.04 11.92 -1.55
CA ASN A 103 -12.13 11.95 -0.09
C ASN A 103 -13.11 13.01 0.41
N LEU A 104 -13.22 14.17 -0.25
CA LEU A 104 -14.26 15.16 0.08
C LEU A 104 -15.67 14.61 -0.21
N ILE A 105 -15.84 13.88 -1.32
CA ILE A 105 -17.09 13.17 -1.62
C ILE A 105 -17.40 12.14 -0.53
N ALA A 106 -16.42 11.33 -0.13
CA ALA A 106 -16.57 10.35 0.95
C ALA A 106 -16.94 11.01 2.30
N ALA A 107 -16.34 12.16 2.62
CA ALA A 107 -16.70 12.95 3.81
C ALA A 107 -18.14 13.47 3.75
N SER A 108 -18.64 13.82 2.58
CA SER A 108 -20.01 14.30 2.37
C SER A 108 -21.04 13.17 2.14
N ALA A 109 -20.63 11.91 2.16
CA ALA A 109 -21.50 10.80 1.76
C ALA A 109 -22.73 10.69 2.69
N SER A 110 -23.91 10.65 2.06
CA SER A 110 -25.22 10.49 2.71
C SER A 110 -25.79 9.08 2.60
N SER A 111 -25.16 8.20 1.80
CA SER A 111 -25.54 6.79 1.65
C SER A 111 -24.30 5.89 1.66
N PHE A 112 -24.50 4.61 1.99
CA PHE A 112 -23.42 3.63 2.02
C PHE A 112 -22.85 3.37 0.62
N GLU A 113 -23.69 3.33 -0.40
CA GLU A 113 -23.31 3.10 -1.79
C GLU A 113 -22.44 4.25 -2.32
N LEU A 114 -22.82 5.50 -2.04
CA LEU A 114 -22.02 6.67 -2.41
C LEU A 114 -20.65 6.60 -1.74
N LEU A 115 -20.60 6.21 -0.47
CA LEU A 115 -19.34 5.98 0.23
C LEU A 115 -18.52 4.90 -0.49
N LEU A 116 -19.10 3.74 -0.83
CA LEU A 116 -18.38 2.67 -1.55
C LEU A 116 -17.83 3.13 -2.90
N VAL A 117 -18.61 3.88 -3.69
CA VAL A 117 -18.15 4.44 -4.98
C VAL A 117 -17.01 5.44 -4.77
N ALA A 118 -17.16 6.35 -3.79
CA ALA A 118 -16.12 7.31 -3.44
C ALA A 118 -14.84 6.60 -2.95
N ARG A 119 -14.97 5.50 -2.23
CA ARG A 119 -13.85 4.66 -1.76
C ARG A 119 -13.15 3.95 -2.92
N ALA A 120 -13.90 3.37 -3.86
CA ALA A 120 -13.33 2.78 -5.06
C ALA A 120 -12.58 3.83 -5.89
N ALA A 121 -13.17 5.01 -6.09
CA ALA A 121 -12.51 6.10 -6.79
C ALA A 121 -11.25 6.61 -6.05
N SER A 122 -11.32 6.69 -4.71
CA SER A 122 -10.18 7.08 -3.88
C SER A 122 -9.03 6.07 -3.96
N GLY A 123 -9.33 4.77 -3.92
CA GLY A 123 -8.35 3.71 -4.11
C GLY A 123 -7.71 3.78 -5.49
N ALA A 124 -8.54 3.99 -6.52
CA ALA A 124 -8.05 4.15 -7.89
C ALA A 124 -7.11 5.36 -8.03
N ALA A 125 -7.45 6.49 -7.40
CA ALA A 125 -6.64 7.70 -7.41
C ALA A 125 -5.27 7.47 -6.76
N VAL A 126 -5.25 6.96 -5.52
CA VAL A 126 -4.00 6.84 -4.75
C VAL A 126 -3.09 5.72 -5.27
N ALA A 127 -3.59 4.82 -6.13
CA ALA A 127 -2.78 3.78 -6.80
C ALA A 127 -1.60 4.37 -7.59
N ALA A 128 -1.77 5.56 -8.18
CA ALA A 128 -0.70 6.28 -8.86
C ALA A 128 0.48 6.55 -7.92
N GLY A 129 0.18 6.91 -6.67
CA GLY A 129 1.16 7.23 -5.64
C GLY A 129 2.05 6.05 -5.27
N ARG A 130 1.65 4.81 -5.57
CA ARG A 130 2.54 3.64 -5.43
C ARG A 130 3.30 3.36 -6.73
N VAL A 131 2.60 3.20 -7.85
CA VAL A 131 3.22 2.73 -9.10
C VAL A 131 4.15 3.79 -9.69
N VAL A 132 3.68 5.03 -9.80
CA VAL A 132 4.40 6.12 -10.46
C VAL A 132 5.54 6.65 -9.60
N THR A 133 5.36 6.66 -8.28
CA THR A 133 6.42 7.03 -7.33
C THR A 133 7.62 6.07 -7.40
N VAL A 134 7.38 4.76 -7.51
CA VAL A 134 8.49 3.80 -7.67
C VAL A 134 9.21 4.00 -9.00
N ALA A 135 8.48 4.27 -10.08
CA ALA A 135 9.07 4.64 -11.36
C ALA A 135 9.89 5.94 -11.26
N LEU A 136 9.35 6.97 -10.61
CA LEU A 136 10.01 8.25 -10.38
C LEU A 136 11.33 8.11 -9.61
N VAL A 137 11.37 7.28 -8.57
CA VAL A 137 12.60 6.97 -7.84
C VAL A 137 13.61 6.24 -8.74
N ARG A 138 13.14 5.31 -9.58
CA ARG A 138 13.96 4.56 -10.53
C ARG A 138 14.52 5.44 -11.67
N ASP A 139 13.80 6.49 -12.06
CA ASP A 139 14.26 7.48 -13.02
C ASP A 139 15.38 8.36 -12.44
N CYS A 140 15.37 8.61 -11.13
CA CYS A 140 16.34 9.51 -10.48
C CYS A 140 17.58 8.77 -9.92
N PHE A 141 17.42 7.50 -9.52
CA PHE A 141 18.44 6.75 -8.78
C PHE A 141 18.63 5.33 -9.29
N GLN A 142 19.86 4.82 -9.14
CA GLN A 142 20.25 3.44 -9.39
C GLN A 142 21.08 2.86 -8.23
N GLY A 143 21.13 1.52 -8.19
CA GLY A 143 21.96 0.76 -7.24
C GLY A 143 21.67 1.12 -5.78
N ARG A 144 22.73 1.43 -5.03
CA ARG A 144 22.65 1.69 -3.57
C ARG A 144 21.80 2.91 -3.23
N ALA A 145 21.82 3.96 -4.07
CA ALA A 145 21.04 5.18 -3.83
C ALA A 145 19.54 4.90 -3.95
N MET A 146 19.13 4.16 -4.98
CA MET A 146 17.75 3.71 -5.18
C MET A 146 17.29 2.87 -3.98
N ALA A 147 18.10 1.88 -3.57
CA ALA A 147 17.78 1.04 -2.43
C ALA A 147 17.54 1.86 -1.16
N ARG A 148 18.40 2.85 -0.86
CA ARG A 148 18.23 3.74 0.29
C ARG A 148 16.90 4.50 0.27
N VAL A 149 16.55 5.13 -0.85
CA VAL A 149 15.30 5.90 -0.97
C VAL A 149 14.09 4.98 -0.81
N MET A 150 14.10 3.85 -1.53
CA MET A 150 13.02 2.88 -1.49
C MET A 150 12.85 2.30 -0.08
N SER A 151 13.94 1.96 0.61
CA SER A 151 13.88 1.47 2.00
C SER A 151 13.29 2.50 2.95
N LEU A 152 13.65 3.78 2.84
CA LEU A 152 13.09 4.84 3.68
C LEU A 152 11.59 5.04 3.40
N ALA A 153 11.21 5.03 2.13
CA ALA A 153 9.81 5.17 1.74
C ALA A 153 8.95 3.98 2.20
N PHE A 154 9.45 2.75 2.07
CA PHE A 154 8.78 1.55 2.58
C PHE A 154 8.73 1.51 4.11
N MET A 155 9.76 1.99 4.80
CA MET A 155 9.75 2.11 6.26
C MET A 155 8.62 3.04 6.72
N THR A 156 8.43 4.18 6.06
CA THR A 156 7.29 5.05 6.33
C THR A 156 5.96 4.34 6.10
N PHE A 157 5.82 3.64 4.96
CA PHE A 157 4.62 2.85 4.68
C PHE A 157 4.36 1.76 5.73
N MET A 158 5.39 1.23 6.40
CA MET A 158 5.23 0.22 7.45
C MET A 158 4.80 0.83 8.79
N ILE A 159 5.27 2.04 9.11
CA ILE A 159 4.94 2.74 10.37
C ILE A 159 3.53 3.33 10.32
N VAL A 160 3.12 3.86 9.16
CA VAL A 160 1.84 4.59 9.02
C VAL A 160 0.62 3.73 9.40
N PRO A 161 0.46 2.46 8.98
CA PRO A 161 -0.63 1.58 9.41
C PRO A 161 -0.76 1.42 10.93
N VAL A 162 0.35 1.53 11.65
CA VAL A 162 0.35 1.46 13.12
C VAL A 162 -0.21 2.75 13.73
N LEU A 163 0.12 3.90 13.13
CA LEU A 163 -0.26 5.22 13.62
C LEU A 163 -1.62 5.69 13.09
N ALA A 164 -2.04 5.19 11.93
CA ALA A 164 -3.23 5.64 11.22
C ALA A 164 -4.53 5.39 12.01
N PRO A 165 -4.75 4.23 12.66
CA PRO A 165 -5.90 4.04 13.53
C PRO A 165 -5.95 5.05 14.68
N ALA A 166 -4.80 5.36 15.29
CA ALA A 166 -4.73 6.37 16.35
C ALA A 166 -5.08 7.76 15.84
N TRP A 167 -4.62 8.12 14.63
CA TRP A 167 -5.00 9.36 13.96
C TRP A 167 -6.52 9.41 13.68
N GLY A 168 -7.08 8.32 13.15
CA GLY A 168 -8.52 8.22 12.90
C GLY A 168 -9.36 8.34 14.16
N GLN A 169 -8.95 7.64 15.22
CA GLN A 169 -9.57 7.71 16.54
C GLN A 169 -9.52 9.13 17.11
N LEU A 170 -8.38 9.83 16.98
CA LEU A 170 -8.22 11.21 17.42
C LEU A 170 -9.19 12.15 16.68
N MET A 171 -9.33 12.00 15.36
CA MET A 171 -10.28 12.79 14.57
C MET A 171 -11.72 12.56 15.03
N VAL A 172 -12.11 11.30 15.32
CA VAL A 172 -13.45 10.98 15.82
C VAL A 172 -13.67 11.53 17.22
N MET A 173 -12.69 11.43 18.13
CA MET A 173 -12.82 11.91 19.51
C MET A 173 -12.92 13.43 19.60
N ILE A 174 -12.10 14.17 18.85
CA ILE A 174 -12.07 15.64 18.95
C ILE A 174 -13.29 16.25 18.27
N PHE A 175 -13.70 15.71 17.13
CA PHE A 175 -14.68 16.38 16.28
C PHE A 175 -16.01 15.63 16.13
N GLY A 176 -16.16 14.45 16.75
CA GLY A 176 -17.41 13.72 16.86
C GLY A 176 -17.96 13.10 15.58
N SER A 177 -17.22 13.11 14.46
CA SER A 177 -17.70 12.62 13.17
C SER A 177 -16.64 11.86 12.38
N TRP A 178 -16.98 10.65 11.91
CA TRP A 178 -16.14 9.86 11.02
C TRP A 178 -15.87 10.56 9.69
N ARG A 179 -16.76 11.47 9.26
CA ARG A 179 -16.61 12.24 8.01
C ARG A 179 -15.32 13.04 7.97
N LEU A 180 -14.84 13.46 9.14
CA LEU A 180 -13.63 14.26 9.27
C LEU A 180 -12.34 13.44 9.12
N ILE A 181 -12.41 12.11 9.21
CA ILE A 181 -11.30 11.24 8.79
C ILE A 181 -11.07 11.44 7.29
N PHE A 182 -12.11 11.36 6.47
CA PHE A 182 -11.99 11.58 5.03
C PHE A 182 -11.64 13.03 4.69
N GLY A 183 -12.24 14.01 5.38
CA GLY A 183 -11.88 15.42 5.23
C GLY A 183 -10.41 15.68 5.58
N GLY A 184 -9.91 15.10 6.68
CA GLY A 184 -8.52 15.20 7.10
C GLY A 184 -7.55 14.57 6.10
N ILE A 185 -7.87 13.39 5.55
CA ILE A 185 -7.09 12.79 4.46
C ILE A 185 -7.09 13.71 3.24
N GLY A 186 -8.23 14.31 2.91
CA GLY A 186 -8.36 15.27 1.82
C GLY A 186 -7.43 16.48 2.01
N ILE A 187 -7.39 17.05 3.21
CA ILE A 187 -6.49 18.17 3.57
C ILE A 187 -5.02 17.75 3.45
N VAL A 188 -4.63 16.63 4.07
CA VAL A 188 -3.25 16.13 4.00
C VAL A 188 -2.84 15.85 2.55
N SER A 189 -3.73 15.26 1.77
CA SER A 189 -3.50 15.00 0.33
C SER A 189 -3.36 16.28 -0.47
N ALA A 190 -4.11 17.34 -0.15
CA ALA A 190 -4.00 18.64 -0.80
C ALA A 190 -2.68 19.34 -0.46
N LEU A 191 -2.20 19.21 0.78
CA LEU A 191 -0.88 19.70 1.20
C LEU A 191 0.24 18.98 0.45
N VAL A 192 0.18 17.64 0.38
CA VAL A 192 1.16 16.82 -0.36
C VAL A 192 1.11 17.13 -1.86
N LEU A 193 -0.09 17.29 -2.44
CA LEU A 193 -0.28 17.71 -3.83
C LEU A 193 0.39 19.06 -4.11
N THR A 194 0.12 20.05 -3.27
CA THR A 194 0.68 21.41 -3.43
C THR A 194 2.20 21.37 -3.33
N TRP A 195 2.72 20.68 -2.33
CA TRP A 195 4.15 20.49 -2.14
C TRP A 195 4.79 19.79 -3.34
N PHE A 196 4.17 18.72 -3.85
CA PHE A 196 4.64 17.97 -5.02
C PHE A 196 4.66 18.85 -6.28
N LEU A 197 3.56 19.55 -6.59
CA LEU A 197 3.45 20.35 -7.80
C LEU A 197 4.44 21.53 -7.83
N TRP A 198 4.71 22.13 -6.67
CA TRP A 198 5.64 23.25 -6.56
C TRP A 198 7.11 22.84 -6.60
N ARG A 199 7.46 21.69 -6.01
CA ARG A 199 8.87 21.29 -5.84
C ARG A 199 9.37 20.35 -6.93
N MET A 200 8.55 19.43 -7.40
CA MET A 200 9.01 18.42 -8.34
C MET A 200 9.00 18.96 -9.77
N PRO A 201 10.12 18.93 -10.52
CA PRO A 201 10.11 19.10 -11.96
C PRO A 201 9.56 17.83 -12.65
N GLU A 202 9.25 17.93 -13.93
CA GLU A 202 9.00 16.73 -14.74
C GLU A 202 10.31 15.95 -14.91
N THR A 203 10.26 14.62 -14.73
CA THR A 203 11.43 13.74 -14.83
C THR A 203 11.44 12.91 -16.11
N LEU A 204 10.32 12.84 -16.84
CA LEU A 204 10.28 12.22 -18.16
C LEU A 204 11.02 13.09 -19.17
N ASP A 205 12.09 12.54 -19.77
CA ASP A 205 12.76 13.13 -20.92
C ASP A 205 11.76 13.24 -22.11
N PRO A 206 11.57 14.43 -22.72
CA PRO A 206 10.73 14.60 -23.90
C PRO A 206 11.05 13.62 -25.05
N ALA A 207 12.31 13.18 -25.19
CA ALA A 207 12.71 12.21 -26.20
C ALA A 207 12.28 10.76 -25.87
N SER A 208 11.98 10.48 -24.61
CA SER A 208 11.57 9.15 -24.10
C SER A 208 10.05 9.01 -23.99
N VAL A 209 9.28 9.96 -24.51
CA VAL A 209 7.81 9.92 -24.50
C VAL A 209 7.32 8.81 -25.43
N ASN A 210 6.91 7.69 -24.83
CA ASN A 210 6.33 6.58 -25.57
C ASN A 210 4.95 6.97 -26.10
N ARG A 211 4.56 6.45 -27.27
CA ARG A 211 3.17 6.52 -27.75
C ARG A 211 2.35 5.49 -26.97
N LEU A 212 1.12 5.83 -26.59
CA LEU A 212 0.18 4.85 -26.02
C LEU A 212 -0.25 3.90 -27.14
N ASP A 213 0.48 2.80 -27.29
CA ASP A 213 0.04 1.69 -28.12
C ASP A 213 -0.55 0.58 -27.24
N LEU A 214 -1.88 0.49 -27.24
CA LEU A 214 -2.62 -0.54 -26.52
C LEU A 214 -2.18 -1.97 -26.94
N ARG A 215 -1.72 -2.15 -28.19
CA ARG A 215 -1.22 -3.45 -28.65
C ARG A 215 0.11 -3.81 -28.01
N GLU A 216 0.98 -2.84 -27.79
CA GLU A 216 2.26 -3.04 -27.13
C GLU A 216 2.08 -3.31 -25.63
N ILE A 217 1.21 -2.55 -24.98
CA ILE A 217 0.80 -2.78 -23.58
C ILE A 217 0.23 -4.21 -23.43
N TRP A 218 -0.70 -4.59 -24.30
CA TRP A 218 -1.30 -5.93 -24.28
C TRP A 218 -0.27 -7.03 -24.58
N ARG A 219 0.71 -6.78 -25.47
CA ARG A 219 1.82 -7.71 -25.72
C ARG A 219 2.68 -7.89 -24.48
N GLY A 220 2.99 -6.82 -23.76
CA GLY A 220 3.70 -6.87 -22.48
C GLY A 220 2.97 -7.73 -21.45
N TYR A 221 1.67 -7.51 -21.25
CA TYR A 221 0.85 -8.37 -20.39
C TYR A 221 0.86 -9.82 -20.84
N ARG A 222 0.74 -10.09 -22.15
CA ARG A 222 0.77 -11.46 -22.68
C ARG A 222 2.10 -12.16 -22.43
N ILE A 223 3.23 -11.44 -22.49
CA ILE A 223 4.55 -12.00 -22.15
C ILE A 223 4.59 -12.35 -20.66
N MET A 224 4.15 -11.42 -19.78
CA MET A 224 4.09 -11.66 -18.34
C MET A 224 3.24 -12.88 -17.99
N PHE A 225 2.05 -13.00 -18.56
CA PHE A 225 1.14 -14.12 -18.31
C PHE A 225 1.63 -15.48 -18.86
N ARG A 226 2.60 -15.48 -19.79
CA ARG A 226 3.20 -16.73 -20.33
C ARG A 226 4.46 -17.15 -19.58
N ASP A 227 5.10 -16.24 -18.86
CA ASP A 227 6.24 -16.58 -18.02
C ASP A 227 5.76 -17.22 -16.70
N ARG A 228 5.98 -18.53 -16.58
CA ARG A 228 5.61 -19.33 -15.41
C ARG A 228 6.22 -18.79 -14.11
N TRP A 229 7.41 -18.20 -14.18
CA TRP A 229 8.07 -17.66 -12.99
C TRP A 229 7.41 -16.37 -12.57
N ALA A 230 7.18 -15.44 -13.50
CA ALA A 230 6.45 -14.20 -13.24
C ALA A 230 5.06 -14.47 -12.67
N VAL A 231 4.30 -15.39 -13.28
CA VAL A 231 2.97 -15.78 -12.80
C VAL A 231 3.04 -16.41 -11.40
N GLY A 232 3.94 -17.37 -11.19
CA GLY A 232 4.09 -18.05 -9.91
C GLY A 232 4.44 -17.09 -8.76
N TYR A 233 5.39 -16.19 -8.97
CA TYR A 233 5.75 -15.18 -7.98
C TYR A 233 4.63 -14.15 -7.78
N THR A 234 3.89 -13.77 -8.82
CA THR A 234 2.74 -12.86 -8.70
C THR A 234 1.66 -13.47 -7.82
N PHE A 235 1.32 -14.75 -8.01
CA PHE A 235 0.37 -15.45 -7.15
C PHE A 235 0.86 -15.58 -5.71
N ALA A 236 2.15 -15.89 -5.51
CA ALA A 236 2.73 -15.95 -4.17
C ALA A 236 2.65 -14.58 -3.47
N THR A 237 3.03 -13.50 -4.13
CA THR A 237 2.92 -12.13 -3.59
C THR A 237 1.47 -11.74 -3.34
N ALA A 238 0.54 -12.11 -4.21
CA ALA A 238 -0.89 -11.87 -4.03
C ALA A 238 -1.44 -12.62 -2.82
N ALA A 239 -1.09 -13.89 -2.64
CA ALA A 239 -1.51 -14.70 -1.49
C ALA A 239 -0.98 -14.13 -0.17
N ILE A 240 0.32 -13.81 -0.11
CA ILE A 240 0.95 -13.17 1.07
C ILE A 240 0.29 -11.82 1.36
N SER A 241 0.11 -10.97 0.35
CA SER A 241 -0.56 -9.68 0.53
C SER A 241 -2.01 -9.86 1.01
N GLY A 242 -2.72 -10.85 0.47
CA GLY A 242 -4.08 -11.20 0.89
C GLY A 242 -4.15 -11.58 2.37
N CYS A 243 -3.26 -12.46 2.84
CA CYS A 243 -3.15 -12.81 4.26
C CYS A 243 -2.87 -11.59 5.14
N PHE A 244 -2.00 -10.69 4.69
CA PHE A 244 -1.65 -9.48 5.42
C PHE A 244 -2.84 -8.52 5.56
N PHE A 245 -3.56 -8.25 4.46
CA PHE A 245 -4.74 -7.40 4.49
C PHE A 245 -5.91 -8.04 5.24
N ALA A 246 -6.08 -9.36 5.14
CA ALA A 246 -7.06 -10.10 5.93
C ALA A 246 -6.78 -9.96 7.44
N PHE A 247 -5.51 -10.03 7.86
CA PHE A 247 -5.10 -9.78 9.24
C PHE A 247 -5.41 -8.34 9.67
N ILE A 248 -4.99 -7.33 8.90
CA ILE A 248 -5.24 -5.91 9.25
C ILE A 248 -6.74 -5.63 9.35
N GLY A 249 -7.55 -6.12 8.40
CA GLY A 249 -8.98 -5.88 8.38
C GLY A 249 -9.75 -6.60 9.49
N SER A 250 -9.21 -7.70 10.02
CA SER A 250 -9.89 -8.51 11.04
C SER A 250 -9.36 -8.30 12.46
N ILE A 251 -8.13 -7.79 12.65
CA ILE A 251 -7.49 -7.76 13.98
C ILE A 251 -8.32 -7.00 15.03
N GLN A 252 -8.93 -5.87 14.66
CA GLN A 252 -9.79 -5.12 15.57
C GLN A 252 -11.01 -5.95 15.98
N GLN A 253 -11.70 -6.56 15.03
CA GLN A 253 -12.89 -7.39 15.29
C GLN A 253 -12.55 -8.65 16.08
N ILE A 254 -11.41 -9.28 15.80
CA ILE A 254 -10.90 -10.41 16.57
C ILE A 254 -10.68 -10.01 18.03
N VAL A 255 -10.02 -8.88 18.29
CA VAL A 255 -9.72 -8.46 19.68
C VAL A 255 -10.96 -7.93 20.41
N TYR A 256 -11.80 -7.12 19.75
CA TYR A 256 -12.99 -6.49 20.35
C TYR A 256 -14.16 -7.46 20.47
N ASP A 257 -14.51 -8.13 19.36
CA ASP A 257 -15.76 -8.87 19.24
C ASP A 257 -15.59 -10.35 19.58
N VAL A 258 -14.46 -10.97 19.22
CA VAL A 258 -14.21 -12.39 19.52
C VAL A 258 -13.61 -12.57 20.90
N PHE A 259 -12.47 -11.92 21.19
CA PHE A 259 -11.78 -12.08 22.47
C PHE A 259 -12.33 -11.19 23.60
N LYS A 260 -13.19 -10.21 23.30
CA LYS A 260 -13.77 -9.27 24.29
C LYS A 260 -12.70 -8.55 25.14
N ARG A 261 -11.58 -8.17 24.51
CA ARG A 261 -10.42 -7.53 25.16
C ARG A 261 -9.95 -6.28 24.41
N PRO A 262 -10.81 -5.27 24.20
CA PRO A 262 -10.45 -4.06 23.47
C PRO A 262 -9.21 -3.34 24.04
N GLU A 263 -8.97 -3.44 25.34
CA GLU A 263 -7.84 -2.86 26.07
C GLU A 263 -6.48 -3.45 25.64
N LEU A 264 -6.47 -4.65 25.05
CA LEU A 264 -5.25 -5.33 24.63
C LEU A 264 -4.91 -5.12 23.14
N LEU A 265 -5.75 -4.42 22.36
CA LEU A 265 -5.54 -4.22 20.93
C LEU A 265 -4.13 -3.67 20.63
N THR A 266 -3.71 -2.64 21.34
CA THR A 266 -2.41 -2.01 21.13
C THR A 266 -1.27 -2.98 21.43
N VAL A 267 -1.38 -3.80 22.47
CA VAL A 267 -0.36 -4.78 22.87
C VAL A 267 -0.28 -5.93 21.85
N VAL A 268 -1.43 -6.44 21.42
CA VAL A 268 -1.54 -7.49 20.39
C VAL A 268 -0.95 -6.99 19.07
N PHE A 269 -1.36 -5.80 18.64
CA PHE A 269 -0.88 -5.22 17.40
C PHE A 269 0.62 -4.91 17.45
N ALA A 270 1.10 -4.31 18.55
CA ALA A 270 2.53 -4.00 18.73
C ALA A 270 3.41 -5.25 18.79
N SER A 271 2.95 -6.34 19.43
CA SER A 271 3.71 -7.59 19.48
C SER A 271 3.83 -8.24 18.10
N ILE A 272 2.74 -8.30 17.33
CA ILE A 272 2.73 -8.87 15.98
C ILE A 272 3.52 -7.99 15.01
N ALA A 273 3.22 -6.68 14.95
CA ALA A 273 3.89 -5.74 14.07
C ALA A 273 5.37 -5.55 14.43
N GLY A 274 5.69 -5.55 15.72
CA GLY A 274 7.07 -5.45 16.22
C GLY A 274 7.93 -6.63 15.78
N LEU A 275 7.41 -7.85 15.87
CA LEU A 275 8.14 -9.02 15.40
C LEU A 275 8.27 -9.03 13.86
N MET A 276 7.24 -8.60 13.13
CA MET A 276 7.31 -8.41 11.68
C MET A 276 8.38 -7.38 11.28
N ALA A 277 8.45 -6.24 11.98
CA ALA A 277 9.47 -5.21 11.76
C ALA A 277 10.88 -5.72 12.08
N ALA A 278 11.06 -6.44 13.18
CA ALA A 278 12.33 -7.07 13.53
C ALA A 278 12.78 -8.06 12.45
N SER A 279 11.84 -8.83 11.91
CA SER A 279 12.08 -9.79 10.85
C SER A 279 12.44 -9.12 9.52
N ALA A 280 11.75 -8.04 9.14
CA ALA A 280 12.10 -7.24 7.97
C ALA A 280 13.50 -6.62 8.08
N PHE A 281 13.90 -6.20 9.29
CA PHE A 281 15.26 -5.74 9.54
C PHE A 281 16.28 -6.90 9.41
N ALA A 282 15.96 -8.09 9.94
CA ALA A 282 16.79 -9.28 9.79
C ALA A 282 16.96 -9.70 8.33
N ASN A 283 15.90 -9.60 7.52
CA ASN A 283 15.90 -9.88 6.09
C ASN A 283 17.03 -9.13 5.36
N SER A 284 17.25 -7.85 5.68
CA SER A 284 18.31 -7.02 5.07
C SER A 284 19.72 -7.61 5.18
N ARG A 285 19.98 -8.42 6.22
CA ARG A 285 21.25 -9.13 6.44
C ARG A 285 21.20 -10.57 5.93
N LEU A 286 20.10 -11.27 6.18
CA LEU A 286 19.93 -12.68 5.81
C LEU A 286 19.90 -12.88 4.30
N VAL A 287 19.30 -11.95 3.55
CA VAL A 287 19.23 -12.00 2.09
C VAL A 287 20.62 -11.98 1.45
N MET A 288 21.56 -11.25 2.05
CA MET A 288 22.95 -11.17 1.58
C MET A 288 23.72 -12.47 1.84
N ARG A 289 23.33 -13.24 2.85
CA ARG A 289 23.98 -14.49 3.25
C ARG A 289 23.40 -15.72 2.55
N PHE A 290 22.07 -15.79 2.42
CA PHE A 290 21.35 -16.97 1.95
C PHE A 290 20.70 -16.80 0.58
N GLY A 291 20.63 -15.57 0.06
CA GLY A 291 20.03 -15.24 -1.22
C GLY A 291 18.50 -15.08 -1.17
N MET A 292 17.96 -14.24 -2.06
CA MET A 292 16.53 -13.93 -2.13
C MET A 292 15.65 -15.16 -2.32
N ARG A 293 16.04 -16.07 -3.24
CA ARG A 293 15.21 -17.22 -3.58
C ARG A 293 14.98 -18.14 -2.39
N PHE A 294 16.04 -18.49 -1.66
CA PHE A 294 15.93 -19.37 -0.51
C PHE A 294 15.08 -18.75 0.59
N LEU A 295 15.34 -17.48 0.91
CA LEU A 295 14.67 -16.79 2.01
C LEU A 295 13.17 -16.61 1.74
N SER A 296 12.77 -16.20 0.53
CA SER A 296 11.35 -16.06 0.19
C SER A 296 10.61 -17.42 0.16
N HIS A 297 11.25 -18.52 -0.28
CA HIS A 297 10.61 -19.85 -0.22
C HIS A 297 10.46 -20.33 1.23
N LEU A 298 11.50 -20.15 2.05
CA LEU A 298 11.45 -20.47 3.48
C LEU A 298 10.33 -19.70 4.17
N ALA A 299 10.20 -18.40 3.90
CA ALA A 299 9.15 -17.56 4.44
C ALA A 299 7.74 -18.08 4.10
N ILE A 300 7.49 -18.46 2.85
CA ILE A 300 6.20 -19.03 2.42
C ILE A 300 5.92 -20.36 3.10
N VAL A 301 6.90 -21.26 3.17
CA VAL A 301 6.76 -22.57 3.83
C VAL A 301 6.45 -22.38 5.31
N VAL A 302 7.20 -21.54 6.02
CA VAL A 302 6.99 -21.27 7.45
C VAL A 302 5.62 -20.63 7.68
N THR A 303 5.22 -19.65 6.87
CA THR A 303 3.90 -19.01 6.96
C THR A 303 2.78 -20.04 6.78
N THR A 304 2.90 -20.92 5.78
CA THR A 304 1.89 -21.95 5.47
C THR A 304 1.79 -22.99 6.59
N LEU A 305 2.93 -23.45 7.12
CA LEU A 305 2.98 -24.41 8.22
C LEU A 305 2.36 -23.82 9.49
N LEU A 306 2.73 -22.59 9.84
CA LEU A 306 2.15 -21.90 11.01
C LEU A 306 0.64 -21.69 10.85
N ALA A 307 0.18 -21.34 9.64
CA ALA A 307 -1.25 -21.19 9.37
C ALA A 307 -2.01 -22.53 9.52
N ALA A 308 -1.44 -23.63 9.03
CA ALA A 308 -2.01 -24.96 9.19
C ALA A 308 -2.06 -25.40 10.66
N ILE A 309 -0.99 -25.15 11.42
CA ILE A 309 -0.93 -25.43 12.86
C ILE A 309 -1.97 -24.59 13.62
N HIS A 310 -2.09 -23.29 13.29
CA HIS A 310 -3.05 -22.40 13.92
C HIS A 310 -4.49 -22.86 13.66
N LEU A 311 -4.82 -23.19 12.41
CA LEU A 311 -6.12 -23.74 12.06
C LEU A 311 -6.42 -25.06 12.81
N ALA A 312 -5.45 -25.96 12.91
CA ALA A 312 -5.62 -27.21 13.64
C ALA A 312 -5.92 -26.96 15.13
N ILE A 313 -5.18 -26.06 15.77
CA ILE A 313 -5.40 -25.73 17.19
C ILE A 313 -6.81 -25.17 17.41
N ILE A 314 -7.26 -24.25 16.54
CA ILE A 314 -8.61 -23.69 16.62
C ILE A 314 -9.68 -24.79 16.53
N LEU A 315 -9.52 -25.74 15.60
CA LEU A 315 -10.50 -26.82 15.40
C LEU A 315 -10.55 -27.85 16.53
N PHE A 316 -9.43 -28.13 17.21
CA PHE A 316 -9.36 -29.19 18.22
C PHE A 316 -9.43 -28.69 19.66
N TYR A 317 -8.89 -27.51 19.96
CA TYR A 317 -8.70 -27.01 21.33
C TYR A 317 -9.37 -25.65 21.58
N GLY A 318 -9.96 -25.05 20.54
CA GLY A 318 -10.49 -23.70 20.58
C GLY A 318 -9.37 -22.65 20.52
N GLU A 319 -9.78 -21.38 20.61
CA GLU A 319 -8.88 -20.24 20.44
C GLU A 319 -8.81 -19.41 21.73
N THR A 320 -7.61 -18.99 22.10
CA THR A 320 -7.38 -17.98 23.14
C THR A 320 -6.51 -16.87 22.58
N LEU A 321 -6.60 -15.68 23.18
CA LEU A 321 -5.82 -14.52 22.74
C LEU A 321 -4.31 -14.79 22.73
N TRP A 322 -3.81 -15.58 23.68
CA TRP A 322 -2.39 -15.92 23.76
C TRP A 322 -1.95 -16.90 22.68
N ILE A 323 -2.78 -17.91 22.37
CA ILE A 323 -2.54 -18.82 21.24
C ILE A 323 -2.50 -18.03 19.94
N PHE A 324 -3.45 -17.11 19.77
CA PHE A 324 -3.49 -16.22 18.61
C PHE A 324 -2.19 -15.41 18.49
N ILE A 325 -1.74 -14.72 19.55
CA ILE A 325 -0.50 -13.92 19.50
C ILE A 325 0.72 -14.81 19.19
N VAL A 326 0.86 -15.95 19.88
CA VAL A 326 2.03 -16.84 19.76
C VAL A 326 2.15 -17.45 18.37
N LEU A 327 1.05 -17.67 17.66
CA LEU A 327 1.07 -18.25 16.31
C LEU A 327 1.03 -17.17 15.22
N GLN A 328 0.29 -16.09 15.45
CA GLN A 328 0.15 -15.00 14.48
C GLN A 328 1.43 -14.16 14.39
N ALA A 329 2.13 -13.90 15.49
CA ALA A 329 3.34 -13.09 15.46
C ALA A 329 4.45 -13.75 14.62
N PRO A 330 4.83 -15.03 14.82
CA PRO A 330 5.82 -15.70 13.98
C PRO A 330 5.36 -15.86 12.53
N MET A 331 4.05 -16.01 12.28
CA MET A 331 3.49 -16.07 10.94
C MET A 331 3.70 -14.74 10.19
N MET A 332 3.38 -13.61 10.82
CA MET A 332 3.65 -12.28 10.26
C MET A 332 5.16 -12.00 10.17
N ALA A 333 5.96 -12.51 11.11
CA ALA A 333 7.42 -12.41 11.05
C ALA A 333 7.99 -13.14 9.84
N ALA A 334 7.50 -14.34 9.54
CA ALA A 334 7.89 -15.08 8.34
C ALA A 334 7.56 -14.28 7.08
N MET A 335 6.40 -13.63 7.03
CA MET A 335 6.05 -12.72 5.92
C MET A 335 7.00 -11.52 5.81
N GLY A 336 7.55 -11.02 6.92
CA GLY A 336 8.60 -9.98 6.91
C GLY A 336 9.94 -10.44 6.31
N LEU A 337 10.18 -11.75 6.20
CA LEU A 337 11.36 -12.33 5.50
C LEU A 337 11.13 -12.53 3.99
N ALA A 338 9.86 -12.58 3.56
CA ALA A 338 9.48 -12.90 2.18
C ALA A 338 9.82 -11.75 1.21
#